data_AF-A0A5S9P782-F1
#
_entry.id   AF-A0A5S9P782-F1
#
_cell.length_a   1.000
_cell.length_b   1.000
_cell.length_c   1.000
_cell.angle_alpha   90.00
_cell.angle_beta   90.00
_cell.angle_gamma   90.00
#
_symmetry.space_group_name_H-M   'P 1'
#
loop_
_entity.id
_entity.type
_entity.pdbx_description
1 polymer ?
#
loop_
_entity_poly.entity_id
_entity_poly.type
_entity_poly.pdbx_seq_one_letter_code
_entity_poly.pdbx_strand_id
1 'polypeptide(L)'
;MSVDEIASGVAQNHVVAIERQMQYDNCFVILRKTEYDSTMLIKGGFATKSMDIHAKSSNWGPMAGMVPLDPAFSKRRAGQPNQGFPNASHGAAITLPLSYPFPIFQDLYHRGKFKIINRFELFDHRSKINCQEYMVRSCEPGIMNTLPNVKYYFVSEEKSPDDTIFCVIVGPDNSAKVYWVKFPPSQQNIGTLYPVLVWGYNIDGLPKPVTGDYDIWMVAPYYKDLEAHSSVVRYETPNGTSSATPYITALIDRLNDACNRTANRVFQHGAEAQNIDFTQRLDESLVLFTPGAKSRMVDQADLPALLKEMLSFGYLVCGNPQYARPDPMIQGAAWHTNHVLAEELIDQDRAYVNKIQQAGMVGSALTSKRKMSRLAHEHHLATDKTKGVHDMKYTDTVYRSLLQFDTPMTRLSMADLPSGAIMFDKSEIQRLAHICDRIARGNNIPPTETSAIISELDSAKIAKMQRTITDAKRDAQNLDGARPY
;
A
#
# COMPACT_ATOMS: atom_id res chain seq x y z
N MET A 1 -20.69 -0.42 -2.91
CA MET A 1 -20.25 0.02 -1.56
C MET A 1 -18.77 0.34 -1.65
N SER A 2 -18.28 1.28 -0.84
CA SER A 2 -16.84 1.54 -0.73
C SER A 2 -16.10 0.33 -0.18
N VAL A 3 -14.79 0.28 -0.41
CA VAL A 3 -13.94 -0.76 0.17
C VAL A 3 -13.99 -0.73 1.70
N ASP A 4 -13.95 -1.91 2.30
CA ASP A 4 -13.91 -2.08 3.75
C ASP A 4 -12.51 -1.78 4.33
N GLU A 5 -12.47 -1.29 5.57
CA GLU A 5 -11.26 -0.94 6.32
C GLU A 5 -10.29 -2.13 6.47
N ILE A 6 -10.78 -3.34 6.73
CA ILE A 6 -9.96 -4.55 6.91
C ILE A 6 -9.38 -5.00 5.56
N ALA A 7 -10.18 -4.91 4.49
CA ALA A 7 -9.74 -5.28 3.16
C ALA A 7 -8.65 -4.33 2.64
N SER A 8 -8.90 -3.01 2.75
CA SER A 8 -8.05 -1.97 2.20
C SER A 8 -6.82 -1.64 3.04
N GLY A 9 -6.89 -1.83 4.36
CA GLY A 9 -5.90 -1.28 5.27
C GLY A 9 -6.01 0.25 5.45
N VAL A 10 -7.10 0.87 4.98
CA VAL A 10 -7.31 2.32 5.10
C VAL A 10 -8.47 2.56 6.05
N ALA A 11 -8.27 3.44 7.05
CA ALA A 11 -9.30 3.79 8.01
C ALA A 11 -10.56 4.27 7.29
N GLN A 12 -11.75 3.80 7.72
CA GLN A 12 -12.98 3.98 6.95
C GLN A 12 -13.35 5.46 6.71
N ASN A 13 -13.07 6.32 7.70
CA ASN A 13 -13.24 7.77 7.57
C ASN A 13 -12.27 8.37 6.54
N HIS A 14 -11.06 7.84 6.41
CA HIS A 14 -10.10 8.25 5.39
C HIS A 14 -10.51 7.73 4.00
N VAL A 15 -11.04 6.51 3.87
CA VAL A 15 -11.57 6.00 2.59
C VAL A 15 -12.56 6.98 1.97
N VAL A 16 -13.53 7.45 2.75
CA VAL A 16 -14.54 8.41 2.27
C VAL A 16 -13.93 9.76 1.90
N ALA A 17 -12.95 10.24 2.67
CA ALA A 17 -12.24 11.48 2.37
C ALA A 17 -11.43 11.39 1.07
N ILE A 18 -10.69 10.29 0.88
CA ILE A 18 -9.89 10.03 -0.32
C ILE A 18 -10.79 9.90 -1.54
N GLU A 19 -11.93 9.20 -1.45
CA GLU A 19 -12.90 9.12 -2.56
C GLU A 19 -13.37 10.50 -3.01
N ARG A 20 -13.72 11.40 -2.07
CA ARG A 20 -14.12 12.77 -2.39
C ARG A 20 -12.98 13.55 -3.04
N GLN A 21 -11.77 13.37 -2.53
CA GLN A 21 -10.58 14.03 -3.10
C GLN A 21 -10.32 13.55 -4.54
N MET A 22 -10.49 12.26 -4.83
CA MET A 22 -10.30 11.71 -6.18
C MET A 22 -11.37 12.20 -7.17
N GLN A 23 -12.60 12.35 -6.70
CA GLN A 23 -13.68 12.94 -7.49
C GLN A 23 -13.40 14.41 -7.80
N TYR A 24 -12.92 15.17 -6.81
CA TYR A 24 -12.57 16.58 -6.99
C TYR A 24 -11.38 16.77 -7.94
N ASP A 25 -10.31 16.00 -7.76
CA ASP A 25 -9.09 16.10 -8.56
C ASP A 25 -9.20 15.41 -9.93
N ASN A 26 -10.30 14.69 -10.20
CA ASN A 26 -10.47 13.84 -11.37
C ASN A 26 -9.23 12.95 -11.61
N CYS A 27 -8.86 12.16 -10.61
CA CYS A 27 -7.64 11.37 -10.60
C CYS A 27 -7.91 9.95 -10.09
N PHE A 28 -7.15 8.97 -10.58
CA PHE A 28 -7.06 7.66 -9.95
C PHE A 28 -5.90 7.62 -8.97
N VAL A 29 -6.11 6.97 -7.83
CA VAL A 29 -5.04 6.64 -6.87
C VAL A 29 -5.14 5.16 -6.54
N ILE A 30 -3.99 4.49 -6.54
CA ILE A 30 -3.88 3.10 -6.14
C ILE A 30 -2.97 3.03 -4.91
N LEU A 31 -3.49 2.49 -3.82
CA LEU A 31 -2.75 2.32 -2.57
C LEU A 31 -2.37 0.85 -2.35
N ARG A 32 -1.22 0.67 -1.72
CA ARG A 32 -0.83 -0.62 -1.14
C ARG A 32 -1.64 -0.88 0.13
N LYS A 33 -1.80 -2.15 0.46
CA LYS A 33 -2.50 -2.54 1.68
C LYS A 33 -1.64 -2.25 2.91
N THR A 34 -2.10 -1.35 3.76
CA THR A 34 -1.53 -1.19 5.10
C THR A 34 -2.01 -2.31 6.02
N GLU A 35 -1.16 -2.76 6.95
CA GLU A 35 -1.54 -3.78 7.92
C GLU A 35 -2.65 -3.28 8.83
N TYR A 36 -3.63 -4.15 9.11
CA TYR A 36 -4.80 -3.81 9.91
C TYR A 36 -4.44 -3.22 11.29
N ASP A 37 -3.39 -3.75 11.93
CA ASP A 37 -2.88 -3.21 13.21
C ASP A 37 -2.45 -1.74 13.08
N SER A 38 -1.77 -1.41 11.98
CA SER A 38 -1.37 -0.03 11.71
C SER A 38 -2.56 0.84 11.36
N THR A 39 -3.54 0.34 10.60
CA THR A 39 -4.79 1.05 10.29
C THR A 39 -5.54 1.47 11.56
N MET A 40 -5.64 0.58 12.55
CA MET A 40 -6.29 0.89 13.83
C MET A 40 -5.53 1.96 14.62
N LEU A 41 -4.19 1.95 14.59
CA LEU A 41 -3.38 2.99 15.21
C LEU A 41 -3.50 4.33 14.47
N ILE A 42 -3.54 4.34 13.14
CA ILE A 42 -3.77 5.55 12.34
C ILE A 42 -5.13 6.18 12.73
N LYS A 43 -6.17 5.35 12.82
CA LYS A 43 -7.51 5.76 13.27
C LYS A 43 -7.51 6.30 14.70
N GLY A 44 -6.68 5.72 15.57
CA GLY A 44 -6.41 6.21 16.93
C GLY A 44 -5.54 7.48 17.01
N GLY A 45 -5.13 8.04 15.87
CA GLY A 45 -4.40 9.30 15.79
C GLY A 45 -2.87 9.17 15.86
N PHE A 46 -2.31 7.95 15.87
CA PHE A 46 -0.86 7.71 15.96
C PHE A 46 -0.10 8.29 14.78
N ALA A 47 1.18 8.60 14.99
CA ALA A 47 2.05 9.05 13.91
C ALA A 47 2.35 7.93 12.94
N THR A 48 2.60 8.26 11.68
CA THR A 48 3.06 7.27 10.69
C THR A 48 4.53 7.51 10.38
N LYS A 49 5.26 6.43 10.11
CA LYS A 49 6.68 6.50 9.74
C LYS A 49 6.87 7.21 8.39
N SER A 50 8.04 7.78 8.16
CA SER A 50 8.41 8.40 6.89
C SER A 50 9.70 7.79 6.33
N MET A 51 10.35 8.47 5.39
CA MET A 51 11.50 7.95 4.64
C MET A 51 12.77 7.79 5.48
N ASP A 52 12.87 8.44 6.65
CA ASP A 52 13.96 8.27 7.60
C ASP A 52 13.78 7.05 8.51
N ILE A 53 12.66 6.32 8.45
CA ILE A 53 12.45 5.09 9.22
C ILE A 53 12.25 3.91 8.25
N HIS A 54 13.34 3.21 7.96
CA HIS A 54 13.33 2.02 7.10
C HIS A 54 12.94 0.71 7.82
N ALA A 55 12.80 0.76 9.15
CA ALA A 55 12.40 -0.39 9.95
C ALA A 55 10.99 -0.88 9.57
N LYS A 56 10.76 -2.18 9.74
CA LYS A 56 9.46 -2.81 9.47
C LYS A 56 8.59 -2.77 10.74
N SER A 57 7.30 -2.54 10.56
CA SER A 57 6.31 -2.67 11.64
C SER A 57 6.27 -4.09 12.20
N SER A 58 5.71 -4.24 13.40
CA SER A 58 5.31 -5.53 13.96
C SER A 58 3.85 -5.84 13.64
N ASN A 59 3.51 -7.12 13.58
CA ASN A 59 2.13 -7.62 13.45
C ASN A 59 1.74 -8.60 14.57
N TRP A 60 2.57 -8.69 15.63
CA TRP A 60 2.44 -9.64 16.73
C TRP A 60 2.82 -9.00 18.07
N GLY A 61 2.40 -9.64 19.17
CA GLY A 61 2.74 -9.21 20.51
C GLY A 61 2.15 -7.85 20.89
N PRO A 62 2.58 -7.28 22.03
CA PRO A 62 2.10 -5.98 22.51
C PRO A 62 2.56 -4.79 21.64
N MET A 63 3.49 -5.00 20.71
CA MET A 63 4.00 -4.00 19.77
C MET A 63 3.34 -4.05 18.39
N ALA A 64 2.32 -4.89 18.18
CA ALA A 64 1.66 -5.02 16.88
C ALA A 64 1.13 -3.66 16.37
N GLY A 65 1.45 -3.37 15.10
CA GLY A 65 1.19 -2.10 14.42
C GLY A 65 2.32 -1.07 14.56
N MET A 66 3.11 -1.11 15.63
CA MET A 66 4.22 -0.17 15.84
C MET A 66 5.48 -0.53 15.05
N VAL A 67 6.40 0.42 14.94
CA VAL A 67 7.72 0.19 14.35
C VAL A 67 8.77 0.03 15.47
N PRO A 68 9.06 -1.21 15.91
CA PRO A 68 10.06 -1.45 16.94
C PRO A 68 11.46 -1.09 16.45
N LEU A 69 12.29 -0.61 17.37
CA LEU A 69 13.70 -0.34 17.12
C LEU A 69 14.48 -1.65 16.90
N ASP A 70 14.12 -2.68 17.67
CA ASP A 70 14.70 -4.02 17.54
C ASP A 70 14.01 -4.81 16.42
N PRO A 71 14.75 -5.22 15.36
CA PRO A 71 14.21 -6.06 14.30
C PRO A 71 13.66 -7.42 14.78
N ALA A 72 14.11 -7.93 15.93
CA ALA A 72 13.59 -9.15 16.55
C ALA A 72 12.12 -9.01 16.93
N PHE A 73 11.65 -7.79 17.22
CA PHE A 73 10.26 -7.48 17.56
C PHE A 73 9.40 -7.09 16.35
N SER A 74 10.00 -6.95 15.16
CA SER A 74 9.26 -6.63 13.93
C SER A 74 8.57 -7.87 13.34
N LYS A 75 7.78 -7.69 12.28
CA LYS A 75 7.19 -8.81 11.52
C LYS A 75 8.22 -9.79 10.95
N ARG A 76 9.47 -9.35 10.78
CA ARG A 76 10.57 -10.20 10.29
C ARG A 76 11.16 -11.11 11.36
N ARG A 77 10.99 -10.78 12.65
CA ARG A 77 11.58 -11.51 13.79
C ARG A 77 13.07 -11.78 13.58
N ALA A 78 13.79 -10.76 13.15
CA ALA A 78 15.17 -10.93 12.71
C ALA A 78 16.13 -10.92 13.91
N GLY A 79 16.71 -12.08 14.22
CA GLY A 79 17.67 -12.23 15.32
C GLY A 79 17.01 -12.38 16.69
N GLN A 80 17.82 -12.32 17.73
CA GLN A 80 17.39 -12.40 19.13
C GLN A 80 17.24 -10.99 19.72
N PRO A 81 16.29 -10.77 20.65
CA PRO A 81 16.11 -9.47 21.30
C PRO A 81 17.39 -8.92 21.94
N ASN A 82 17.73 -7.67 21.64
CA ASN A 82 18.94 -7.00 22.11
C ASN A 82 18.63 -5.93 23.18
N GLN A 83 19.47 -5.87 24.22
CA GLN A 83 19.31 -5.04 25.41
C GLN A 83 19.94 -3.66 25.29
N GLY A 84 20.77 -3.47 24.27
CA GLY A 84 21.71 -2.35 24.19
C GLY A 84 21.47 -1.44 23.01
N PHE A 85 20.22 -1.21 22.58
CA PHE A 85 20.02 -0.17 21.59
C PHE A 85 20.34 1.18 22.23
N PRO A 86 21.41 1.88 21.77
CA PRO A 86 21.63 3.25 22.22
C PRO A 86 20.41 4.08 21.82
N ASN A 87 20.16 5.18 22.52
CA ASN A 87 19.22 6.21 22.06
C ASN A 87 19.65 6.61 20.65
N ALA A 88 18.97 6.06 19.65
CA ALA A 88 19.29 6.25 18.26
C ALA A 88 18.42 7.39 17.75
N SER A 89 19.02 8.30 17.00
CA SER A 89 18.29 9.22 16.14
C SER A 89 18.67 8.92 14.71
N HIS A 90 17.69 9.01 13.81
CA HIS A 90 17.92 8.88 12.38
C HIS A 90 16.99 9.86 11.67
N GLY A 91 17.56 10.90 11.05
CA GLY A 91 16.75 12.03 10.58
C GLY A 91 16.04 12.74 11.74
N ALA A 92 14.72 12.91 11.59
CA ALA A 92 13.86 13.47 12.64
C ALA A 92 13.34 12.41 13.63
N ALA A 93 13.54 11.13 13.32
CA ALA A 93 13.09 10.03 14.16
C ALA A 93 13.86 9.94 15.48
N ILE A 94 13.12 9.66 16.55
CA ILE A 94 13.61 9.44 17.90
C ILE A 94 13.19 8.06 18.41
N THR A 95 13.86 7.55 19.42
CA THR A 95 13.50 6.30 20.11
C THR A 95 12.68 6.57 21.36
N LEU A 96 11.60 5.81 21.55
CA LEU A 96 10.67 5.95 22.67
C LEU A 96 10.42 4.60 23.34
N PRO A 97 10.33 4.53 24.67
CA PRO A 97 9.73 3.39 25.35
C PRO A 97 8.28 3.22 24.92
N LEU A 98 7.91 1.99 24.58
CA LEU A 98 6.57 1.69 24.12
C LEU A 98 5.55 1.88 25.24
N SER A 99 4.59 2.76 24.98
CA SER A 99 3.47 3.07 25.87
C SER A 99 2.23 3.33 25.04
N TYR A 100 1.09 2.79 25.48
CA TYR A 100 -0.21 3.03 24.86
C TYR A 100 -1.27 3.39 25.90
N PRO A 101 -2.36 4.06 25.51
CA PRO A 101 -3.59 4.01 26.28
C PRO A 101 -4.03 2.55 26.53
N PHE A 102 -4.40 2.21 27.77
CA PHE A 102 -4.83 0.88 28.16
C PHE A 102 -5.93 0.27 27.26
N PRO A 103 -6.91 1.04 26.71
CA PRO A 103 -7.87 0.50 25.75
C PRO A 103 -7.24 -0.13 24.51
N ILE A 104 -6.10 0.39 24.02
CA ILE A 104 -5.38 -0.19 22.87
C ILE A 104 -4.76 -1.53 23.26
N PHE A 105 -4.20 -1.64 24.46
CA PHE A 105 -3.71 -2.92 24.97
C PHE A 105 -4.82 -3.97 25.07
N GLN A 106 -6.01 -3.57 25.56
CA GLN A 106 -7.18 -4.46 25.63
C GLN A 106 -7.66 -4.89 24.24
N ASP A 107 -7.68 -3.97 23.27
CA ASP A 107 -8.00 -4.27 21.88
C ASP A 107 -7.03 -5.30 21.27
N LEU A 108 -5.72 -5.11 21.46
CA LEU A 108 -4.70 -6.07 21.00
C LEU A 108 -4.89 -7.46 21.62
N TYR A 109 -5.24 -7.52 22.91
CA TYR A 109 -5.58 -8.76 23.59
C TYR A 109 -6.81 -9.43 22.98
N HIS A 110 -7.92 -8.70 22.78
CA HIS A 110 -9.13 -9.25 22.18
C HIS A 110 -8.95 -9.69 20.73
N ARG A 111 -8.04 -9.05 19.99
CA ARG A 111 -7.64 -9.46 18.64
C ARG A 111 -6.63 -10.61 18.61
N GLY A 112 -6.31 -11.18 19.76
CA GLY A 112 -5.46 -12.38 19.87
C GLY A 112 -4.00 -12.14 19.53
N LYS A 113 -3.49 -10.91 19.70
CA LYS A 113 -2.08 -10.59 19.40
C LYS A 113 -1.09 -11.17 20.41
N PHE A 114 -1.59 -11.51 21.59
CA PHE A 114 -0.85 -12.17 22.66
C PHE A 114 -1.84 -12.82 23.64
N LYS A 115 -1.33 -13.70 24.49
CA LYS A 115 -2.07 -14.31 25.60
C LYS A 115 -1.55 -13.77 26.93
N ILE A 116 -2.43 -13.60 27.90
CA ILE A 116 -2.02 -13.33 29.28
C ILE A 116 -1.55 -14.64 29.92
N ILE A 117 -0.42 -14.58 30.63
CA ILE A 117 0.16 -15.73 31.32
C ILE A 117 0.29 -15.44 32.82
N ASN A 118 -0.05 -16.42 33.65
CA ASN A 118 -0.14 -16.28 35.12
C ASN A 118 0.92 -17.10 35.86
N ARG A 119 2.11 -17.26 35.27
CA ARG A 119 3.25 -18.03 35.82
C ARG A 119 4.41 -17.14 36.26
N PHE A 120 4.20 -15.82 36.28
CA PHE A 120 5.20 -14.83 36.62
C PHE A 120 4.59 -13.77 37.53
N GLU A 121 5.42 -13.23 38.42
CA GLU A 121 5.06 -12.10 39.26
C GLU A 121 6.13 -11.02 39.21
N LEU A 122 5.68 -9.78 39.34
CA LEU A 122 6.54 -8.62 39.46
C LEU A 122 6.88 -8.44 40.94
N PHE A 123 8.16 -8.28 41.26
CA PHE A 123 8.60 -8.02 42.63
C PHE A 123 9.58 -6.85 42.69
N ASP A 124 9.51 -6.12 43.80
CA ASP A 124 10.35 -4.97 44.07
C ASP A 124 11.76 -5.44 44.46
N HIS A 125 12.76 -5.13 43.62
CA HIS A 125 14.15 -5.48 43.87
C HIS A 125 14.93 -4.20 44.22
N ARG A 126 14.69 -3.63 45.40
CA ARG A 126 15.48 -2.50 45.93
C ARG A 126 16.89 -2.93 46.34
N SER A 127 17.71 -3.37 45.38
CA SER A 127 19.17 -3.29 45.57
C SER A 127 19.58 -1.84 45.38
N LYS A 128 20.23 -1.25 46.40
CA LYS A 128 20.62 0.18 46.50
C LYS A 128 21.50 0.74 45.36
N ILE A 129 21.77 0.00 44.29
CA ILE A 129 22.92 0.26 43.40
C ILE A 129 22.53 0.62 41.96
N ASN A 130 21.33 0.32 41.43
CA ASN A 130 20.94 0.74 40.08
C ASN A 130 19.42 0.88 39.94
N CYS A 131 18.97 1.94 39.27
CA CYS A 131 17.59 2.46 39.20
C CYS A 131 16.54 1.59 38.47
N GLN A 132 16.65 0.25 38.49
CA GLN A 132 15.58 -0.63 38.03
C GLN A 132 14.71 -1.06 39.22
N GLU A 133 13.47 -0.55 39.29
CA GLU A 133 12.59 -0.74 40.45
C GLU A 133 11.96 -2.13 40.53
N TYR A 134 11.84 -2.86 39.41
CA TYR A 134 11.14 -4.14 39.38
C TYR A 134 11.88 -5.24 38.63
N MET A 135 11.79 -6.46 39.16
CA MET A 135 12.24 -7.69 38.51
C MET A 135 11.08 -8.67 38.38
N VAL A 136 11.26 -9.67 37.52
CA VAL A 136 10.28 -10.73 37.28
C VAL A 136 10.77 -12.01 37.92
N ARG A 137 9.89 -12.77 38.57
CA ARG A 137 10.21 -14.15 38.94
C ARG A 137 9.11 -15.11 38.54
N SER A 138 9.47 -16.36 38.27
CA SER A 138 8.50 -17.44 38.05
C SER A 138 7.75 -17.74 39.35
N CYS A 139 6.44 -17.95 39.27
CA CYS A 139 5.60 -18.38 40.38
C CYS A 139 4.66 -19.52 39.97
N GLU A 140 4.10 -20.24 40.95
CA GLU A 140 3.08 -21.25 40.67
C GLU A 140 1.80 -20.59 40.14
N PRO A 141 1.10 -21.21 39.16
CA PRO A 141 -0.15 -20.68 38.64
C PRO A 141 -1.16 -20.41 39.76
N GLY A 142 -1.70 -19.19 39.80
CA GLY A 142 -2.71 -18.78 40.78
C GLY A 142 -2.16 -18.06 42.02
N ILE A 143 -0.85 -18.07 42.24
CA ILE A 143 -0.19 -17.24 43.26
C ILE A 143 0.20 -15.91 42.61
N MET A 144 -0.74 -14.97 42.55
CA MET A 144 -0.43 -13.59 42.16
C MET A 144 -0.19 -12.76 43.42
N ASN A 145 1.07 -12.53 43.79
CA ASN A 145 1.36 -11.44 44.72
C ASN A 145 1.10 -10.13 43.98
N THR A 146 0.01 -9.47 44.33
CA THR A 146 -0.28 -8.14 43.83
C THR A 146 0.64 -7.16 44.56
N LEU A 147 1.53 -6.52 43.81
CA LEU A 147 2.15 -5.29 44.31
C LEU A 147 1.01 -4.29 44.57
N PRO A 148 0.84 -3.79 45.80
CA PRO A 148 -0.25 -2.89 46.12
C PRO A 148 -0.25 -1.70 45.15
N ASN A 149 -1.37 -1.47 44.47
CA ASN A 149 -1.58 -0.36 43.53
C ASN A 149 -0.81 -0.44 42.20
N VAL A 150 -0.17 -1.57 41.85
CA VAL A 150 0.45 -1.76 40.53
C VAL A 150 -0.33 -2.81 39.75
N LYS A 151 -0.97 -2.39 38.66
CA LYS A 151 -1.65 -3.28 37.73
C LYS A 151 -0.67 -3.71 36.65
N TYR A 152 -0.38 -5.01 36.54
CA TYR A 152 0.52 -5.54 35.54
C TYR A 152 -0.02 -6.82 34.89
N TYR A 153 0.49 -7.12 33.70
CA TYR A 153 0.16 -8.30 32.92
C TYR A 153 1.44 -8.90 32.36
N PHE A 154 1.62 -10.21 32.52
CA PHE A 154 2.59 -10.92 31.69
C PHE A 154 1.90 -11.44 30.46
N VAL A 155 2.52 -11.25 29.30
CA VAL A 155 1.97 -11.70 28.03
C VAL A 155 3.02 -12.43 27.22
N SER A 156 2.60 -13.43 26.46
CA SER A 156 3.43 -14.11 25.48
C SER A 156 2.66 -14.32 24.19
N GLU A 157 3.38 -14.58 23.11
CA GLU A 157 2.77 -15.04 21.87
C GLU A 157 2.95 -16.55 21.76
N GLU A 158 1.85 -17.27 21.53
CA GLU A 158 1.81 -18.73 21.42
C GLU A 158 2.70 -19.30 20.30
N LYS A 159 2.99 -18.50 19.27
CA LYS A 159 3.79 -18.90 18.11
C LYS A 159 5.23 -18.40 18.15
N SER A 160 5.66 -17.73 19.23
CA SER A 160 7.06 -17.31 19.34
C SER A 160 7.93 -18.56 19.56
N PRO A 161 8.89 -18.86 18.67
CA PRO A 161 9.77 -20.03 18.82
C PRO A 161 10.63 -19.97 20.10
N ASP A 162 10.78 -18.77 20.68
CA ASP A 162 11.63 -18.50 21.84
C ASP A 162 10.85 -18.17 23.12
N ASP A 163 9.54 -18.41 23.15
CA ASP A 163 8.70 -18.18 24.35
C ASP A 163 8.84 -16.74 24.89
N THR A 164 8.99 -15.76 23.99
CA THR A 164 9.27 -14.36 24.36
C THR A 164 8.19 -13.82 25.29
N ILE A 165 8.60 -13.46 26.52
CA ILE A 165 7.70 -12.93 27.54
C ILE A 165 7.83 -11.42 27.60
N PHE A 166 6.67 -10.76 27.67
CA PHE A 166 6.55 -9.34 27.91
C PHE A 166 5.87 -9.10 29.25
N CYS A 167 6.25 -8.02 29.92
CA CYS A 167 5.56 -7.47 31.08
C CYS A 167 4.94 -6.14 30.67
N VAL A 168 3.65 -5.97 30.91
CA VAL A 168 2.92 -4.72 30.66
C VAL A 168 2.51 -4.14 32.00
N ILE A 169 3.00 -2.95 32.32
CA ILE A 169 2.70 -2.25 33.57
C ILE A 169 1.74 -1.11 33.24
N VAL A 170 0.59 -1.10 33.90
CA VAL A 170 -0.46 -0.08 33.73
C VAL A 170 -0.32 0.97 34.82
N GLY A 171 0.02 2.18 34.40
CA GLY A 171 0.15 3.34 35.28
C GLY A 171 -1.20 3.91 35.75
N PRO A 172 -1.18 4.83 36.73
CA PRO A 172 -2.38 5.47 37.26
C PRO A 172 -3.12 6.34 36.23
N ASP A 173 -2.43 6.76 35.16
CA ASP A 173 -2.97 7.50 34.01
C ASP A 173 -3.59 6.58 32.94
N ASN A 174 -3.74 5.28 33.23
CA ASN A 174 -4.11 4.25 32.27
C ASN A 174 -3.14 4.13 31.08
N SER A 175 -1.88 4.54 31.22
CA SER A 175 -0.85 4.20 30.24
C SER A 175 -0.32 2.79 30.48
N ALA A 176 -0.22 1.98 29.43
CA ALA A 176 0.31 0.62 29.44
C ALA A 176 1.74 0.63 28.88
N LYS A 177 2.73 0.57 29.76
CA LYS A 177 4.16 0.52 29.41
C LYS A 177 4.59 -0.92 29.16
N VAL A 178 5.29 -1.15 28.06
CA VAL A 178 5.65 -2.51 27.62
C VAL A 178 7.14 -2.76 27.82
N TYR A 179 7.44 -3.87 28.49
CA TYR A 179 8.78 -4.37 28.74
C TYR A 179 8.89 -5.79 28.19
N TRP A 180 10.05 -6.16 27.68
CA TRP A 180 10.40 -7.56 27.43
C TRP A 180 11.20 -8.09 28.61
N VAL A 181 11.04 -9.38 28.90
CA VAL A 181 11.65 -10.04 30.06
C VAL A 181 12.84 -10.87 29.59
N LYS A 182 14.04 -10.54 30.06
CA LYS A 182 15.24 -11.35 29.82
C LYS A 182 15.50 -12.25 31.02
N PHE A 183 15.47 -13.56 30.83
CA PHE A 183 15.97 -14.52 31.80
C PHE A 183 17.45 -14.81 31.52
N PRO A 184 18.39 -14.49 32.43
CA PRO A 184 19.79 -14.88 32.26
C PRO A 184 19.90 -16.42 32.18
N PRO A 185 20.81 -16.97 31.35
CA PRO A 185 21.00 -18.42 31.28
C PRO A 185 21.29 -19.07 32.64
N SER A 186 21.96 -18.33 33.53
CA SER A 186 22.29 -18.77 34.89
C SER A 186 21.14 -18.66 35.91
N GLN A 187 20.05 -17.96 35.57
CA GLN A 187 18.92 -17.66 36.47
C GLN A 187 17.59 -17.74 35.70
N GLN A 188 17.14 -18.96 35.39
CA GLN A 188 15.91 -19.16 34.62
C GLN A 188 14.63 -18.69 35.34
N ASN A 189 14.69 -18.52 36.66
CA ASN A 189 13.54 -18.15 37.47
C ASN A 189 13.48 -16.64 37.79
N ILE A 190 14.50 -15.86 37.43
CA ILE A 190 14.55 -14.41 37.71
C ILE A 190 14.87 -13.67 36.40
N GLY A 191 13.96 -12.81 35.97
CA GLY A 191 14.05 -12.03 34.75
C GLY A 191 14.25 -10.54 35.03
N THR A 192 14.98 -9.89 34.13
CA THR A 192 15.17 -8.43 34.11
C THR A 192 14.22 -7.81 33.09
N LEU A 193 13.62 -6.66 33.43
CA LEU A 193 12.78 -5.89 32.53
C LEU A 193 13.60 -4.94 31.67
N TYR A 194 13.34 -4.97 30.36
CA TYR A 194 13.91 -4.03 29.40
C TYR A 194 12.75 -3.38 28.62
N PRO A 195 12.70 -2.04 28.49
CA PRO A 195 11.64 -1.39 27.76
C PRO A 195 11.67 -1.85 26.28
N VAL A 196 10.51 -2.17 25.73
CA VAL A 196 10.40 -2.33 24.27
C VAL A 196 10.51 -0.93 23.67
N LEU A 197 11.55 -0.69 22.87
CA LEU A 197 11.75 0.60 22.21
C LEU A 197 11.10 0.59 20.83
N VAL A 198 10.42 1.69 20.50
CA VAL A 198 9.82 1.95 19.18
C VAL A 198 10.34 3.27 18.62
N TRP A 199 10.27 3.42 17.31
CA TRP A 199 10.50 4.71 16.68
C TRP A 199 9.34 5.67 16.95
N GLY A 200 9.63 6.96 16.93
CA GLY A 200 8.66 8.03 17.07
C GLY A 200 9.13 9.35 16.47
N TYR A 201 8.24 10.34 16.46
CA TYR A 201 8.55 11.73 16.10
C TYR A 201 8.10 12.68 17.20
N ASN A 202 8.72 13.86 17.28
CA ASN A 202 8.19 14.97 18.06
C ASN A 202 7.16 15.73 17.23
N ILE A 203 5.88 15.59 17.56
CA ILE A 203 4.77 16.26 16.89
C ILE A 203 4.16 17.23 17.89
N ASP A 204 4.21 18.53 17.58
CA ASP A 204 3.76 19.63 18.44
C ASP A 204 4.42 19.60 19.83
N GLY A 205 5.72 19.27 19.87
CA GLY A 205 6.50 19.17 21.11
C GLY A 205 6.23 17.91 21.94
N LEU A 206 5.35 17.01 21.46
CA LEU A 206 5.03 15.75 22.15
C LEU A 206 5.61 14.55 21.38
N PRO A 207 6.40 13.69 22.03
CA PRO A 207 6.89 12.47 21.41
C PRO A 207 5.73 11.49 21.16
N LYS A 208 5.54 11.10 19.90
CA LYS A 208 4.52 10.14 19.48
C LYS A 208 5.17 8.94 18.78
N PRO A 209 4.89 7.70 19.19
CA PRO A 209 5.39 6.53 18.49
C PRO A 209 4.77 6.44 17.10
N VAL A 210 5.51 5.84 16.16
CA VAL A 210 5.07 5.68 14.78
C VAL A 210 4.52 4.28 14.48
N THR A 211 3.55 4.25 13.59
CA THR A 211 2.97 3.08 12.94
C THR A 211 3.30 3.07 11.44
N GLY A 212 2.82 2.08 10.70
CA GLY A 212 2.88 2.10 9.22
C GLY A 212 2.10 3.29 8.63
N ASP A 213 2.50 3.72 7.44
CA ASP A 213 1.89 4.78 6.64
C ASP A 213 1.05 4.22 5.48
N TYR A 214 0.35 5.11 4.75
CA TYR A 214 -0.36 4.77 3.53
C TYR A 214 0.57 4.91 2.32
N ASP A 215 1.13 3.78 1.90
CA ASP A 215 1.99 3.70 0.72
C ASP A 215 1.17 3.86 -0.57
N ILE A 216 1.38 4.97 -1.29
CA ILE A 216 0.82 5.17 -2.63
C ILE A 216 1.59 4.29 -3.60
N TRP A 217 0.91 3.37 -4.30
CA TRP A 217 1.54 2.64 -5.39
C TRP A 217 1.61 3.49 -6.65
N MET A 218 0.48 4.06 -7.08
CA MET A 218 0.39 4.82 -8.32
C MET A 218 -0.62 5.96 -8.21
N VAL A 219 -0.33 7.06 -8.89
CA VAL A 219 -1.25 8.17 -9.14
C VAL A 219 -1.39 8.32 -10.64
N ALA A 220 -2.62 8.36 -11.14
CA ALA A 220 -2.90 8.57 -12.56
C ALA A 220 -3.86 9.75 -12.73
N PRO A 221 -3.32 10.98 -12.88
CA PRO A 221 -4.12 12.17 -13.10
C PRO A 221 -4.66 12.21 -14.53
N TYR A 222 -5.64 13.07 -14.78
CA TYR A 222 -6.14 13.29 -16.13
C TYR A 222 -5.11 14.04 -16.98
N TYR A 223 -5.09 13.85 -18.30
CA TYR A 223 -4.08 14.47 -19.18
C TYR A 223 -4.02 16.01 -19.09
N LYS A 224 -5.08 16.66 -18.59
CA LYS A 224 -5.10 18.11 -18.35
C LYS A 224 -4.10 18.55 -17.29
N ASP A 225 -3.71 17.65 -16.41
CA ASP A 225 -2.70 17.87 -15.38
C ASP A 225 -1.28 17.48 -15.83
N LEU A 226 -1.08 17.22 -17.14
CA LEU A 226 0.20 16.76 -17.70
C LEU A 226 1.35 17.71 -17.35
N GLU A 227 1.13 19.02 -17.39
CA GLU A 227 2.18 20.00 -17.04
C GLU A 227 2.71 19.78 -15.61
N ALA A 228 1.81 19.62 -14.63
CA ALA A 228 2.17 19.35 -13.24
C ALA A 228 2.70 17.92 -13.00
N HIS A 229 2.45 17.00 -13.93
CA HIS A 229 2.88 15.60 -13.87
C HIS A 229 4.08 15.29 -14.80
N SER A 230 4.63 16.29 -15.48
CA SER A 230 5.61 16.14 -16.58
C SER A 230 7.04 15.80 -16.15
N SER A 231 7.37 15.98 -14.87
CA SER A 231 8.73 15.86 -14.34
C SER A 231 8.72 15.27 -12.94
N VAL A 232 9.59 14.30 -12.69
CA VAL A 232 9.84 13.76 -11.35
C VAL A 232 10.90 14.62 -10.68
N VAL A 233 10.57 15.16 -9.52
CA VAL A 233 11.46 16.02 -8.74
C VAL A 233 11.79 15.31 -7.43
N ARG A 234 13.08 15.32 -7.07
CA ARG A 234 13.56 14.88 -5.76
C ARG A 234 13.36 16.02 -4.77
N TYR A 235 12.68 15.75 -3.67
CA TYR A 235 12.49 16.71 -2.59
C TYR A 235 13.06 16.15 -1.28
N GLU A 236 13.83 16.99 -0.60
CA GLU A 236 14.41 16.67 0.70
C GLU A 236 13.46 17.17 1.79
N THR A 237 13.10 16.30 2.72
CA THR A 237 12.33 16.64 3.92
C THR A 237 13.17 16.35 5.16
N PRO A 238 12.83 16.92 6.33
CA PRO A 238 13.44 16.51 7.59
C PRO A 238 13.35 15.00 7.87
N ASN A 239 12.34 14.35 7.27
CA ASN A 239 12.08 12.93 7.44
C ASN A 239 12.60 12.09 6.25
N GLY A 240 13.58 12.59 5.51
CA GLY A 240 14.24 11.90 4.39
C GLY A 240 13.85 12.41 3.01
N THR A 241 14.49 11.82 2.00
CA THR A 241 14.28 12.14 0.59
C THR A 241 13.09 11.37 0.03
N SER A 242 12.26 12.03 -0.79
CA SER A 242 11.34 11.35 -1.69
C SER A 242 11.39 11.94 -3.11
N SER A 243 10.89 11.18 -4.08
CA SER A 243 10.82 11.57 -5.48
C SER A 243 9.36 11.48 -5.94
N ALA A 244 8.83 12.57 -6.47
CA ALA A 244 7.47 12.64 -6.99
C ALA A 244 7.35 13.77 -8.01
N THR A 245 6.29 13.75 -8.82
CA THR A 245 5.97 14.92 -9.65
C THR A 245 5.35 16.04 -8.80
N PRO A 246 5.42 17.31 -9.24
CA PRO A 246 4.72 18.42 -8.56
C PRO A 246 3.24 18.13 -8.28
N TYR A 247 2.53 17.48 -9.21
CA TYR A 247 1.15 17.03 -9.02
C TYR A 247 1.00 16.09 -7.81
N ILE A 248 1.86 15.07 -7.68
CA ILE A 248 1.78 14.08 -6.61
C ILE A 248 2.13 14.72 -5.27
N THR A 249 3.15 15.58 -5.21
CA THR A 249 3.50 16.30 -3.99
C THR A 249 2.31 17.14 -3.50
N ALA A 250 1.66 17.90 -4.39
CA ALA A 250 0.47 18.66 -4.05
C ALA A 250 -0.72 17.76 -3.67
N LEU A 251 -0.87 16.61 -4.32
CA LEU A 251 -1.91 15.64 -4.00
C LEU A 251 -1.73 15.05 -2.60
N ILE A 252 -0.50 14.72 -2.20
CA ILE A 252 -0.20 14.21 -0.85
C ILE A 252 -0.64 15.21 0.21
N ASP A 253 -0.40 16.51 0.01
CA ASP A 253 -0.86 17.55 0.94
C ASP A 253 -2.38 17.61 1.01
N ARG A 254 -3.07 17.61 -0.14
CA ARG A 254 -4.54 17.57 -0.18
C ARG A 254 -5.12 16.31 0.45
N LEU A 255 -4.50 15.15 0.26
CA LEU A 255 -4.94 13.89 0.86
C LEU A 255 -4.78 13.89 2.38
N ASN A 256 -3.66 14.41 2.89
CA ASN A 256 -3.46 14.55 4.32
C ASN A 256 -4.45 15.56 4.93
N ASP A 257 -4.70 16.68 4.26
CA ASP A 257 -5.69 17.67 4.68
C ASP A 257 -7.11 17.07 4.70
N ALA A 258 -7.52 16.39 3.62
CA ALA A 258 -8.81 15.72 3.53
C ALA A 258 -9.00 14.66 4.62
N CYS A 259 -7.93 13.98 5.04
CA CYS A 259 -7.97 13.01 6.13
C CYS A 259 -7.90 13.65 7.54
N ASN A 260 -7.77 14.98 7.65
CA ASN A 260 -7.49 15.71 8.88
C ASN A 260 -6.18 15.26 9.55
N ARG A 261 -5.12 15.16 8.74
CA ARG A 261 -3.81 14.60 9.08
C ARG A 261 -2.64 15.52 8.70
N THR A 262 -2.87 16.82 8.52
CA THR A 262 -1.83 17.79 8.14
C THR A 262 -0.66 17.86 9.13
N ALA A 263 -0.95 17.95 10.44
CA ALA A 263 0.08 17.95 11.50
C ALA A 263 0.68 16.55 11.77
N ASN A 264 0.00 15.49 11.30
CA ASN A 264 0.41 14.13 11.54
C ASN A 264 0.15 13.26 10.31
N ARG A 265 0.97 13.45 9.28
CA ARG A 265 0.72 12.93 7.93
C ARG A 265 0.58 11.40 7.94
N VAL A 266 -0.25 10.89 7.05
CA VAL A 266 -0.45 9.45 6.76
C VAL A 266 0.03 9.08 5.37
N PHE A 267 0.10 10.06 4.46
CA PHE A 267 0.81 9.95 3.18
C PHE A 267 2.12 10.71 3.30
N GLN A 268 3.24 9.99 3.24
CA GLN A 268 4.55 10.52 3.63
C GLN A 268 5.48 10.79 2.45
N HIS A 269 5.28 10.06 1.36
CA HIS A 269 6.17 10.09 0.20
C HIS A 269 5.42 9.90 -1.11
N GLY A 270 6.13 10.15 -2.22
CA GLY A 270 5.66 9.92 -3.59
C GLY A 270 5.23 8.48 -3.89
N ALA A 271 4.67 8.28 -5.07
CA ALA A 271 4.20 6.97 -5.50
C ALA A 271 5.34 5.98 -5.75
N GLU A 272 5.19 4.73 -5.34
CA GLU A 272 6.15 3.65 -5.59
C GLU A 272 6.40 3.44 -7.09
N ALA A 273 5.40 3.68 -7.94
CA ALA A 273 5.52 3.64 -9.40
C ALA A 273 6.48 4.69 -9.98
N GLN A 274 7.00 5.62 -9.17
CA GLN A 274 8.00 6.60 -9.57
C GLN A 274 9.29 6.49 -8.74
N ASN A 275 9.37 5.51 -7.85
CA ASN A 275 10.52 5.31 -6.99
C ASN A 275 11.65 4.62 -7.76
N ILE A 276 12.73 5.36 -8.02
CA ILE A 276 13.90 4.87 -8.77
C ILE A 276 14.89 4.16 -7.83
N ASP A 277 14.99 4.58 -6.58
CA ASP A 277 16.06 4.12 -5.69
C ASP A 277 15.71 2.81 -4.97
N PHE A 278 14.42 2.56 -4.76
CA PHE A 278 13.93 1.38 -4.07
C PHE A 278 12.64 0.91 -4.71
N THR A 279 12.55 -0.40 -4.99
CA THR A 279 11.33 -1.00 -5.53
C THR A 279 10.96 -2.21 -4.71
N GLN A 280 9.76 -2.18 -4.17
CA GLN A 280 9.16 -3.28 -3.46
C GLN A 280 8.35 -4.15 -4.42
N ARG A 281 8.22 -5.44 -4.11
CA ARG A 281 7.29 -6.32 -4.81
C ARG A 281 5.87 -5.76 -4.69
N LEU A 282 5.11 -5.86 -5.77
CA LEU A 282 3.70 -5.48 -5.81
C LEU A 282 2.86 -6.43 -4.95
N ASP A 283 1.91 -5.88 -4.20
CA ASP A 283 1.02 -6.68 -3.35
C ASP A 283 0.02 -7.47 -4.22
N GLU A 284 -0.46 -8.61 -3.71
CA GLU A 284 -1.42 -9.47 -4.43
C GLU A 284 -2.74 -8.77 -4.73
N SER A 285 -3.10 -7.79 -3.90
CA SER A 285 -4.25 -6.92 -4.09
C SER A 285 -3.92 -5.49 -3.67
N LEU A 286 -4.52 -4.53 -4.36
CA LEU A 286 -4.35 -3.10 -4.14
C LEU A 286 -5.71 -2.42 -3.96
N VAL A 287 -5.71 -1.24 -3.36
CA VAL A 287 -6.91 -0.43 -3.19
C VAL A 287 -6.98 0.58 -4.32
N LEU A 288 -8.02 0.53 -5.14
CA LEU A 288 -8.29 1.48 -6.20
C LEU A 288 -9.29 2.54 -5.73
N PHE A 289 -8.88 3.80 -5.81
CA PHE A 289 -9.77 4.97 -5.71
C PHE A 289 -9.97 5.57 -7.10
N THR A 290 -11.23 5.85 -7.45
CA THR A 290 -11.64 6.26 -8.80
C THR A 290 -12.22 7.68 -8.81
N PRO A 291 -12.15 8.41 -9.93
CA PRO A 291 -12.71 9.74 -10.06
C PRO A 291 -14.25 9.78 -10.17
N GLY A 292 -14.92 8.67 -10.54
CA GLY A 292 -16.38 8.63 -10.68
C GLY A 292 -17.12 7.82 -9.62
N ALA A 293 -16.52 6.71 -9.15
CA ALA A 293 -17.20 5.72 -8.31
C ALA A 293 -16.61 5.64 -6.90
N LYS A 294 -17.09 4.61 -6.19
CA LYS A 294 -16.57 4.17 -4.90
C LYS A 294 -15.30 3.34 -5.08
N SER A 295 -14.46 3.39 -4.05
CA SER A 295 -13.23 2.60 -3.96
C SER A 295 -13.50 1.08 -3.96
N ARG A 296 -12.54 0.30 -4.45
CA ARG A 296 -12.60 -1.17 -4.46
C ARG A 296 -11.21 -1.81 -4.36
N MET A 297 -11.15 -3.08 -3.99
CA MET A 297 -9.94 -3.90 -4.16
C MET A 297 -9.77 -4.28 -5.63
N VAL A 298 -8.53 -4.37 -6.08
CA VAL A 298 -8.14 -4.86 -7.40
C VAL A 298 -7.02 -5.87 -7.23
N ASP A 299 -7.16 -7.01 -7.88
CA ASP A 299 -6.13 -8.04 -7.87
C ASP A 299 -4.97 -7.64 -8.77
N GLN A 300 -3.77 -8.01 -8.37
CA GLN A 300 -2.54 -7.75 -9.11
C GLN A 300 -2.61 -8.20 -10.58
N ALA A 301 -3.27 -9.34 -10.83
CA ALA A 301 -3.45 -9.91 -12.17
C ALA A 301 -4.31 -9.04 -13.10
N ASP A 302 -5.18 -8.19 -12.54
CA ASP A 302 -6.08 -7.32 -13.29
C ASP A 302 -5.47 -5.95 -13.60
N LEU A 303 -4.35 -5.61 -12.97
CA LEU A 303 -3.72 -4.30 -13.13
C LEU A 303 -3.36 -3.96 -14.58
N PRO A 304 -2.74 -4.84 -15.40
CA PRO A 304 -2.40 -4.46 -16.78
C PRO A 304 -3.60 -4.01 -17.61
N ALA A 305 -4.73 -4.73 -17.49
CA ALA A 305 -5.97 -4.38 -18.18
C ALA A 305 -6.56 -3.08 -17.63
N LEU A 306 -6.60 -2.92 -16.31
CA LEU A 306 -7.06 -1.70 -15.65
C LEU A 306 -6.24 -0.46 -16.06
N LEU A 307 -4.91 -0.57 -16.03
CA LEU A 307 -3.98 0.49 -16.42
C LEU A 307 -4.16 0.91 -17.88
N LYS A 308 -4.36 -0.08 -18.76
CA LYS A 308 -4.65 0.20 -20.16
C LYS A 308 -5.99 0.92 -20.31
N GLU A 309 -7.03 0.50 -19.61
CA GLU A 309 -8.35 1.15 -19.64
C GLU A 309 -8.27 2.59 -19.11
N MET A 310 -7.55 2.85 -18.02
CA MET A 310 -7.28 4.21 -17.53
C MET A 310 -6.64 5.08 -18.63
N LEU A 311 -5.61 4.57 -19.30
CA LEU A 311 -4.96 5.26 -20.40
C LEU A 311 -5.92 5.53 -21.56
N SER A 312 -6.78 4.56 -21.90
CA SER A 312 -7.85 4.71 -22.90
C SER A 312 -8.85 5.81 -22.56
N PHE A 313 -8.93 6.25 -21.31
CA PHE A 313 -9.76 7.38 -20.89
C PHE A 313 -8.99 8.67 -20.66
N GLY A 314 -7.71 8.72 -21.04
CA GLY A 314 -6.88 9.92 -20.95
C GLY A 314 -6.22 10.15 -19.59
N TYR A 315 -6.12 9.11 -18.77
CA TYR A 315 -5.39 9.19 -17.50
C TYR A 315 -3.92 8.81 -17.73
N LEU A 316 -3.03 9.54 -17.07
CA LEU A 316 -1.58 9.41 -17.22
C LEU A 316 -1.04 8.30 -16.32
N VAL A 317 -0.84 7.11 -16.89
CA VAL A 317 -0.42 5.92 -16.15
C VAL A 317 1.09 5.73 -16.26
N CYS A 318 1.83 6.19 -15.26
CA CYS A 318 3.28 6.01 -15.18
C CYS A 318 3.64 4.71 -14.44
N GLY A 319 4.32 3.79 -15.11
CA GLY A 319 4.91 2.59 -14.48
C GLY A 319 6.28 2.88 -13.84
N ASN A 320 6.74 2.00 -12.96
CA ASN A 320 8.08 2.16 -12.36
C ASN A 320 9.18 1.89 -13.40
N PRO A 321 10.13 2.82 -13.61
CA PRO A 321 11.21 2.64 -14.58
C PRO A 321 12.13 1.44 -14.26
N GLN A 322 12.19 1.02 -13.00
CA GLN A 322 12.93 -0.17 -12.57
C GLN A 322 12.34 -1.46 -13.15
N TYR A 323 11.05 -1.49 -13.47
CA TYR A 323 10.41 -2.69 -14.02
C TYR A 323 11.00 -3.10 -15.37
N ALA A 324 11.50 -2.14 -16.14
CA ALA A 324 12.17 -2.39 -17.41
C ALA A 324 13.64 -2.81 -17.25
N ARG A 325 14.24 -2.69 -16.05
CA ARG A 325 15.65 -3.04 -15.85
C ARG A 325 15.83 -4.56 -15.76
N PRO A 326 16.97 -5.10 -16.25
CA PRO A 326 17.27 -6.52 -16.10
C PRO A 326 17.26 -6.96 -14.63
N ASP A 327 17.83 -6.15 -13.75
CA ASP A 327 17.95 -6.36 -12.30
C ASP A 327 17.36 -5.17 -11.53
N PRO A 328 16.03 -5.10 -11.35
CA PRO A 328 15.45 -4.15 -10.42
C PRO A 328 15.97 -4.51 -9.03
N MET A 329 16.50 -3.54 -8.27
CA MET A 329 16.87 -3.73 -6.87
C MET A 329 15.63 -4.01 -6.00
N ILE A 330 15.10 -5.22 -6.10
CA ILE A 330 13.99 -5.75 -5.32
C ILE A 330 14.62 -6.51 -4.17
N GLN A 331 14.58 -5.93 -2.96
CA GLN A 331 14.95 -6.56 -1.68
C GLN A 331 15.79 -7.87 -1.76
N GLY A 332 17.07 -7.80 -2.16
CA GLY A 332 18.08 -8.84 -1.92
C GLY A 332 17.86 -10.23 -2.53
N ALA A 333 18.83 -10.66 -3.37
CA ALA A 333 19.25 -12.04 -3.61
C ALA A 333 18.35 -13.05 -4.37
N ALA A 334 17.34 -12.64 -5.15
CA ALA A 334 16.51 -13.59 -5.92
C ALA A 334 16.40 -13.29 -7.43
N TRP A 335 17.53 -13.35 -8.17
CA TRP A 335 17.54 -13.06 -9.62
C TRP A 335 17.92 -14.22 -10.54
N HIS A 336 18.58 -15.29 -10.07
CA HIS A 336 19.22 -16.26 -10.97
C HIS A 336 18.31 -17.29 -11.68
N THR A 337 16.98 -17.12 -11.73
CA THR A 337 16.08 -18.11 -12.35
C THR A 337 15.14 -17.56 -13.43
N ASN A 338 15.18 -16.26 -13.77
CA ASN A 338 13.99 -15.59 -14.31
C ASN A 338 13.96 -15.30 -15.82
N HIS A 339 15.06 -15.46 -16.58
CA HIS A 339 15.03 -15.15 -18.02
C HIS A 339 14.28 -16.22 -18.83
N VAL A 340 14.52 -17.50 -18.53
CA VAL A 340 13.87 -18.65 -19.19
C VAL A 340 12.35 -18.64 -18.95
N LEU A 341 11.94 -18.37 -17.71
CA LEU A 341 10.52 -18.31 -17.32
C LEU A 341 9.76 -17.13 -17.95
N ALA A 342 10.42 -16.01 -18.23
CA ALA A 342 9.78 -14.87 -18.88
C ALA A 342 9.50 -15.14 -20.37
N GLU A 343 10.39 -15.84 -21.07
CA GLU A 343 10.14 -16.30 -22.44
C GLU A 343 9.00 -17.32 -22.49
N GLU A 344 8.95 -18.26 -21.53
CA GLU A 344 7.86 -19.23 -21.41
C GLU A 344 6.49 -18.55 -21.20
N LEU A 345 6.41 -17.48 -20.40
CA LEU A 345 5.16 -16.72 -20.18
C LEU A 345 4.69 -15.97 -21.44
N ILE A 346 5.62 -15.35 -22.17
CA ILE A 346 5.31 -14.67 -23.45
C ILE A 346 4.76 -15.68 -24.47
N ASP A 347 5.34 -16.88 -24.52
CA ASP A 347 4.87 -17.95 -25.40
C ASP A 347 3.51 -18.49 -24.95
N GLN A 348 3.25 -18.59 -23.65
CA GLN A 348 1.95 -18.97 -23.11
C GLN A 348 0.85 -17.95 -23.44
N ASP A 349 1.15 -16.64 -23.34
CA ASP A 349 0.21 -15.57 -23.72
C ASP A 349 -0.08 -15.58 -25.22
N ARG A 350 0.95 -15.75 -26.05
CA ARG A 350 0.79 -15.89 -27.50
C ARG A 350 -0.09 -17.10 -27.82
N ALA A 351 0.13 -18.22 -27.15
CA ALA A 351 -0.68 -19.42 -27.31
C ALA A 351 -2.14 -19.22 -26.86
N TYR A 352 -2.38 -18.46 -25.78
CA TYR A 352 -3.72 -18.14 -25.30
C TYR A 352 -4.48 -17.24 -26.29
N VAL A 353 -3.85 -16.16 -26.77
CA VAL A 353 -4.44 -15.26 -27.79
C VAL A 353 -4.79 -16.04 -29.06
N ASN A 354 -3.89 -16.90 -29.53
CA ASN A 354 -4.15 -17.76 -30.69
C ASN A 354 -5.36 -18.69 -30.46
N LYS A 355 -5.49 -19.27 -29.26
CA LYS A 355 -6.65 -20.12 -28.89
C LYS A 355 -7.96 -19.33 -28.84
N ILE A 356 -7.94 -18.08 -28.37
CA ILE A 356 -9.11 -17.19 -28.40
C ILE A 356 -9.53 -16.92 -29.85
N GLN A 357 -8.58 -16.54 -30.70
CA GLN A 357 -8.85 -16.24 -32.11
C GLN A 357 -9.45 -17.45 -32.84
N GLN A 358 -8.90 -18.64 -32.61
CA GLN A 358 -9.44 -19.90 -33.16
C GLN A 358 -10.84 -20.22 -32.60
N ALA A 359 -11.11 -19.93 -31.33
CA ALA A 359 -12.43 -20.15 -30.72
C ALA A 359 -13.49 -19.15 -31.19
N GLY A 360 -13.09 -17.96 -31.65
CA GLY A 360 -13.98 -16.94 -32.24
C GLY A 360 -14.45 -17.26 -33.66
N MET A 361 -13.75 -18.15 -34.38
CA MET A 361 -14.11 -18.53 -35.75
C MET A 361 -15.08 -19.72 -35.85
N VAL A 362 -15.42 -20.39 -34.73
CA VAL A 362 -16.23 -21.62 -34.74
C VAL A 362 -17.54 -21.37 -33.98
N GLY A 363 -18.66 -21.58 -34.68
CA GLY A 363 -20.00 -21.10 -34.33
C GLY A 363 -20.60 -21.54 -32.98
N SER A 364 -21.73 -20.89 -32.66
CA SER A 364 -22.56 -20.99 -31.45
C SER A 364 -21.96 -20.31 -30.18
N ALA A 365 -22.52 -19.14 -29.86
CA ALA A 365 -22.12 -18.23 -28.78
C ALA A 365 -22.08 -18.86 -27.36
N LEU A 366 -22.87 -19.92 -27.11
CA LEU A 366 -22.92 -20.59 -25.81
C LEU A 366 -21.69 -21.47 -25.55
N THR A 367 -21.21 -22.15 -26.60
CA THR A 367 -20.03 -23.03 -26.55
C THR A 367 -18.75 -22.24 -26.36
N SER A 368 -18.66 -21.08 -27.02
CA SER A 368 -17.52 -20.16 -26.89
C SER A 368 -17.41 -19.59 -25.47
N LYS A 369 -18.51 -19.29 -24.79
CA LYS A 369 -18.48 -18.77 -23.40
C LYS A 369 -17.88 -19.77 -22.39
N ARG A 370 -18.30 -21.03 -22.42
CA ARG A 370 -17.75 -22.07 -21.51
C ARG A 370 -16.27 -22.36 -21.81
N LYS A 371 -15.90 -22.39 -23.09
CA LYS A 371 -14.51 -22.61 -23.52
C LYS A 371 -13.58 -21.46 -23.12
N MET A 372 -14.05 -20.22 -23.26
CA MET A 372 -13.34 -19.01 -22.81
C MET A 372 -13.15 -18.99 -21.29
N SER A 373 -14.20 -19.30 -20.52
CA SER A 373 -14.11 -19.32 -19.06
C SER A 373 -13.13 -20.37 -18.55
N ARG A 374 -13.06 -21.54 -19.21
CA ARG A 374 -12.09 -22.59 -18.89
C ARG A 374 -10.66 -22.20 -19.26
N LEU A 375 -10.44 -21.62 -20.45
CA LEU A 375 -9.12 -21.17 -20.89
C LEU A 375 -8.57 -20.05 -19.99
N ALA A 376 -9.42 -19.13 -19.55
CA ALA A 376 -9.05 -18.09 -18.59
C ALA A 376 -8.66 -18.67 -17.22
N HIS A 377 -9.38 -19.70 -16.75
CA HIS A 377 -9.05 -20.39 -15.50
C HIS A 377 -7.74 -21.19 -15.60
N GLU A 378 -7.49 -21.88 -16.72
CA GLU A 378 -6.24 -22.62 -16.96
C GLU A 378 -5.02 -21.68 -17.06
N HIS A 379 -5.17 -20.51 -17.69
CA HIS A 379 -4.12 -19.47 -17.76
C HIS A 379 -3.82 -18.87 -16.37
N HIS A 380 -4.87 -18.63 -15.58
CA HIS A 380 -4.73 -18.15 -14.20
C HIS A 380 -3.99 -19.15 -13.29
N LEU A 381 -4.29 -20.45 -13.39
CA LEU A 381 -3.61 -21.48 -12.60
C LEU A 381 -2.12 -21.66 -12.98
N ALA A 382 -1.75 -21.38 -14.23
CA ALA A 382 -0.37 -21.50 -14.70
C ALA A 382 0.50 -20.33 -14.20
N THR A 383 -0.04 -19.11 -14.23
CA THR A 383 0.63 -17.88 -13.78
C THR A 383 0.80 -17.81 -12.25
N ASP A 384 -0.06 -18.50 -11.50
CA ASP A 384 -0.02 -18.55 -10.03
C ASP A 384 1.25 -19.24 -9.46
N LYS A 385 1.90 -20.11 -10.24
CA LYS A 385 3.01 -20.96 -9.74
C LYS A 385 4.40 -20.31 -9.73
N THR A 386 4.57 -19.09 -10.28
CA THR A 386 5.90 -18.49 -10.55
C THR A 386 6.15 -17.14 -9.84
N LYS A 387 5.40 -16.83 -8.79
CA LYS A 387 5.07 -15.46 -8.32
C LYS A 387 6.17 -14.50 -7.77
N GLY A 388 7.45 -14.81 -7.67
CA GLY A 388 8.37 -13.97 -6.85
C GLY A 388 8.79 -12.60 -7.42
N VAL A 389 9.33 -12.59 -8.65
CA VAL A 389 9.93 -11.41 -9.31
C VAL A 389 9.32 -11.19 -10.71
N HIS A 390 8.51 -12.14 -11.15
CA HIS A 390 7.86 -12.16 -12.46
C HIS A 390 6.76 -11.12 -12.59
N ASP A 391 6.11 -10.76 -11.48
CA ASP A 391 4.85 -10.02 -11.55
C ASP A 391 4.98 -8.61 -12.16
N MET A 392 6.10 -7.91 -11.93
CA MET A 392 6.25 -6.51 -12.35
C MET A 392 6.71 -6.38 -13.82
N LYS A 393 7.66 -7.21 -14.26
CA LYS A 393 8.05 -7.30 -15.68
C LYS A 393 6.92 -7.84 -16.54
N TYR A 394 6.19 -8.82 -16.02
CA TYR A 394 4.97 -9.31 -16.65
C TYR A 394 3.96 -8.16 -16.77
N THR A 395 3.72 -7.40 -15.70
CA THR A 395 2.82 -6.23 -15.76
C THR A 395 3.23 -5.23 -16.83
N ASP A 396 4.51 -4.85 -16.93
CA ASP A 396 5.00 -3.93 -17.97
C ASP A 396 4.92 -4.54 -19.39
N THR A 397 5.31 -5.80 -19.57
CA THR A 397 5.29 -6.50 -20.86
C THR A 397 3.86 -6.68 -21.37
N VAL A 398 2.96 -7.15 -20.50
CA VAL A 398 1.54 -7.30 -20.80
C VAL A 398 0.94 -5.94 -21.08
N TYR A 399 1.25 -4.90 -20.29
CA TYR A 399 0.79 -3.54 -20.55
C TYR A 399 1.22 -3.07 -21.95
N ARG A 400 2.50 -3.20 -22.32
CA ARG A 400 3.03 -2.84 -23.65
C ARG A 400 2.39 -3.64 -24.78
N SER A 401 2.20 -4.95 -24.58
CA SER A 401 1.51 -5.84 -25.52
C SER A 401 0.05 -5.41 -25.70
N LEU A 402 -0.64 -5.11 -24.61
CA LEU A 402 -2.03 -4.67 -24.61
C LEU A 402 -2.21 -3.37 -25.39
N LEU A 403 -1.25 -2.44 -25.38
CA LEU A 403 -1.32 -1.22 -26.21
C LEU A 403 -1.41 -1.51 -27.72
N GLN A 404 -1.07 -2.72 -28.17
CA GLN A 404 -1.11 -3.10 -29.59
C GLN A 404 -2.49 -3.58 -30.05
N PHE A 405 -3.36 -4.01 -29.13
CA PHE A 405 -4.67 -4.60 -29.44
C PHE A 405 -5.82 -3.69 -29.00
N ASP A 406 -7.01 -3.86 -29.57
CA ASP A 406 -8.23 -3.27 -28.99
C ASP A 406 -8.66 -4.14 -27.82
N THR A 407 -8.77 -3.57 -26.61
CA THR A 407 -9.24 -4.32 -25.43
C THR A 407 -10.62 -3.80 -25.04
N PRO A 408 -11.64 -4.66 -24.96
CA PRO A 408 -12.94 -4.25 -24.44
C PRO A 408 -12.78 -3.77 -22.99
N MET A 409 -13.62 -2.83 -22.54
CA MET A 409 -13.68 -2.47 -21.13
C MET A 409 -14.12 -3.68 -20.31
N THR A 410 -13.23 -4.17 -19.46
CA THR A 410 -13.42 -5.36 -18.65
C THR A 410 -13.17 -5.11 -17.17
N ARG A 411 -12.56 -3.97 -16.79
CA ARG A 411 -12.15 -3.68 -15.41
C ARG A 411 -12.64 -2.33 -14.87
N LEU A 412 -12.86 -1.34 -15.73
CA LEU A 412 -13.55 -0.10 -15.44
C LEU A 412 -15.01 -0.18 -15.89
N SER A 413 -15.89 0.37 -15.06
CA SER A 413 -17.26 0.69 -15.39
C SER A 413 -17.36 2.17 -15.73
N MET A 414 -18.39 2.57 -16.49
CA MET A 414 -18.66 3.99 -16.74
C MET A 414 -18.90 4.79 -15.46
N ALA A 415 -19.31 4.14 -14.37
CA ALA A 415 -19.47 4.78 -13.07
C ALA A 415 -18.11 5.17 -12.46
N ASP A 416 -17.01 4.50 -12.81
CA ASP A 416 -15.67 4.79 -12.29
C ASP A 416 -15.07 6.08 -12.86
N LEU A 417 -15.68 6.59 -13.91
CA LEU A 417 -15.23 7.73 -14.67
C LEU A 417 -16.13 8.94 -14.38
N PRO A 418 -15.62 10.17 -14.51
CA PRO A 418 -16.46 11.36 -14.44
C PRO A 418 -17.50 11.35 -15.57
N SER A 419 -18.61 12.06 -15.35
CA SER A 419 -19.62 12.26 -16.39
C SER A 419 -19.00 12.88 -17.64
N GLY A 420 -19.26 12.30 -18.82
CA GLY A 420 -18.70 12.76 -20.09
C GLY A 420 -17.25 12.32 -20.35
N ALA A 421 -16.76 11.28 -19.65
CA ALA A 421 -15.52 10.62 -20.05
C ALA A 421 -15.64 10.07 -21.48
N ILE A 422 -14.61 10.32 -22.28
CA ILE A 422 -14.53 9.90 -23.67
C ILE A 422 -13.32 8.99 -23.82
N MET A 423 -13.51 7.85 -24.47
CA MET A 423 -12.43 6.94 -24.80
C MET A 423 -11.59 7.52 -25.94
N PHE A 424 -10.28 7.51 -25.81
CA PHE A 424 -9.32 7.88 -26.85
C PHE A 424 -9.19 6.75 -27.89
N ASP A 425 -8.77 7.10 -29.10
CA ASP A 425 -8.43 6.15 -30.15
C ASP A 425 -7.02 5.55 -29.93
N LYS A 426 -6.70 4.54 -30.74
CA LYS A 426 -5.43 3.80 -30.61
C LYS A 426 -4.20 4.70 -30.74
N SER A 427 -4.23 5.68 -31.64
CA SER A 427 -3.07 6.57 -31.87
C SER A 427 -2.84 7.52 -30.70
N GLU A 428 -3.93 8.03 -30.13
CA GLU A 428 -3.92 8.88 -28.94
C GLU A 428 -3.45 8.10 -27.70
N ILE A 429 -3.92 6.87 -27.53
CA ILE A 429 -3.48 5.96 -26.47
C ILE A 429 -1.98 5.68 -26.58
N GLN A 430 -1.48 5.34 -27.77
CA GLN A 430 -0.06 5.09 -27.98
C GLN A 430 0.80 6.32 -27.65
N ARG A 431 0.31 7.51 -27.99
CA ARG A 431 0.97 8.77 -27.63
C ARG A 431 0.99 9.02 -26.13
N LEU A 432 -0.13 8.83 -25.45
CA LEU A 432 -0.20 8.96 -23.99
C LEU A 432 0.73 7.95 -23.30
N ALA A 433 0.79 6.70 -23.77
CA ALA A 433 1.73 5.71 -23.25
C ALA A 433 3.18 6.16 -23.40
N HIS A 434 3.54 6.72 -24.56
CA HIS A 434 4.88 7.25 -24.79
C HIS A 434 5.23 8.42 -23.84
N ILE A 435 4.27 9.32 -23.61
CA ILE A 435 4.40 10.42 -22.64
C ILE A 435 4.64 9.86 -21.23
N CYS A 436 3.87 8.85 -20.81
CA CYS A 436 4.02 8.23 -19.50
C CYS A 436 5.36 7.52 -19.33
N ASP A 437 5.86 6.81 -20.37
CA ASP A 437 7.19 6.18 -20.34
C ASP A 437 8.31 7.23 -20.24
N ARG A 438 8.15 8.40 -20.90
CA ARG A 438 9.09 9.54 -20.73
C ARG A 438 9.10 10.06 -19.30
N ILE A 439 7.92 10.34 -18.72
CA ILE A 439 7.79 10.82 -17.33
C ILE A 439 8.41 9.82 -16.36
N ALA A 440 8.08 8.54 -16.50
CA ALA A 440 8.60 7.46 -15.65
C ALA A 440 10.13 7.38 -15.68
N ARG A 441 10.76 7.62 -16.84
CA ARG A 441 12.23 7.63 -16.98
C ARG A 441 12.89 8.92 -16.49
N GLY A 442 12.12 9.90 -16.00
CA GLY A 442 12.62 11.22 -15.64
C GLY A 442 13.00 12.09 -16.85
N ASN A 443 12.51 11.74 -18.05
CA ASN A 443 12.70 12.55 -19.25
C ASN A 443 11.67 13.68 -19.27
N ASN A 444 12.02 14.78 -18.61
CA ASN A 444 11.16 15.97 -18.47
C ASN A 444 10.54 16.40 -19.82
N ILE A 445 9.25 16.73 -19.77
CA ILE A 445 8.51 17.25 -20.92
C ILE A 445 8.40 18.77 -20.76
N PRO A 446 8.94 19.59 -21.69
CA PRO A 446 8.88 21.04 -21.58
C PRO A 446 7.43 21.56 -21.56
N PRO A 447 7.15 22.68 -20.85
CA PRO A 447 5.80 23.26 -20.80
C PRO A 447 5.17 23.52 -22.17
N THR A 448 5.97 23.96 -23.15
CA THR A 448 5.51 24.19 -24.53
C THR A 448 5.03 22.91 -25.21
N GLU A 449 5.72 21.79 -24.98
CA GLU A 449 5.33 20.48 -25.49
C GLU A 449 4.07 19.97 -24.76
N THR A 450 3.98 20.13 -23.44
CA THR A 450 2.79 19.73 -22.68
C THR A 450 1.55 20.51 -23.12
N SER A 451 1.65 21.82 -23.31
CA SER A 451 0.52 22.64 -23.80
C SER A 451 0.07 22.22 -25.20
N ALA A 452 1.01 21.90 -26.10
CA ALA A 452 0.69 21.42 -27.45
C ALA A 452 -0.05 20.07 -27.40
N ILE A 453 0.43 19.12 -26.58
CA ILE A 453 -0.22 17.82 -26.37
C ILE A 453 -1.64 18.01 -25.83
N ILE A 454 -1.83 18.84 -24.80
CA ILE A 454 -3.15 19.09 -24.20
C ILE A 454 -4.11 19.67 -25.24
N SER A 455 -3.67 20.68 -25.99
CA SER A 455 -4.49 21.33 -27.02
C SER A 455 -4.95 20.35 -28.11
N GLU A 456 -4.07 19.44 -28.52
CA GLU A 456 -4.40 18.40 -29.49
C GLU A 456 -5.43 17.41 -28.94
N LEU A 457 -5.21 16.89 -27.72
CA LEU A 457 -6.13 15.94 -27.08
C LEU A 457 -7.52 16.57 -26.81
N ASP A 458 -7.57 17.85 -26.42
CA ASP A 458 -8.83 18.60 -26.28
C ASP A 458 -9.54 18.73 -27.64
N SER A 459 -8.82 19.05 -28.70
CA SER A 459 -9.37 19.16 -30.06
C SER A 459 -9.99 17.85 -30.53
N ALA A 460 -9.29 16.74 -30.31
CA ALA A 460 -9.77 15.42 -30.67
C ALA A 460 -10.98 14.97 -29.82
N LYS A 461 -10.97 15.28 -28.52
CA LYS A 461 -12.11 15.06 -27.61
C LYS A 461 -13.35 15.83 -28.09
N ILE A 462 -13.22 17.10 -28.45
CA ILE A 462 -14.32 17.93 -28.97
C ILE A 462 -14.87 17.34 -30.27
N ALA A 463 -13.99 16.98 -31.21
CA ALA A 463 -14.40 16.38 -32.48
C ALA A 463 -15.15 15.05 -32.30
N LYS A 464 -14.79 14.25 -31.29
CA LYS A 464 -15.48 12.99 -30.97
C LYS A 464 -16.85 13.25 -30.34
N MET A 465 -16.95 14.21 -29.42
CA MET A 465 -18.23 14.60 -28.81
C MET A 465 -19.21 15.15 -29.85
N GLN A 466 -18.74 15.98 -30.78
CA GLN A 466 -19.55 16.51 -31.88
C GLN A 466 -20.07 15.41 -32.82
N ARG A 467 -19.23 14.40 -33.12
CA ARG A 467 -19.65 13.21 -33.88
C ARG A 467 -20.75 12.44 -33.17
N THR A 468 -20.58 12.14 -31.87
CA THR A 468 -21.60 11.45 -31.07
C THR A 468 -22.93 12.21 -31.03
N ILE A 469 -22.91 13.53 -30.89
CA ILE A 469 -24.13 14.37 -30.93
C ILE A 469 -24.79 14.30 -32.32
N THR A 470 -23.99 14.37 -33.38
CA THR A 470 -24.49 14.31 -34.77
C THR A 470 -25.14 12.95 -35.05
N ASP A 471 -24.49 11.86 -34.63
CA ASP A 471 -25.03 10.50 -34.80
C ASP A 471 -26.32 10.32 -34.00
N ALA A 472 -26.37 10.75 -32.73
CA ALA A 472 -27.58 10.67 -31.92
C ALA A 472 -28.76 11.46 -32.51
N LYS A 473 -28.50 12.64 -33.10
CA LYS A 473 -29.53 13.42 -33.80
C LYS A 473 -30.05 12.71 -35.05
N ARG A 474 -29.15 12.09 -35.83
CA ARG A 474 -29.53 11.30 -37.01
C ARG A 474 -30.39 10.10 -36.61
N ASP A 475 -30.03 9.41 -35.54
CA ASP A 475 -30.77 8.24 -35.06
C ASP A 475 -32.16 8.62 -34.53
N ALA A 476 -32.28 9.75 -33.83
CA ALA A 476 -33.58 10.29 -33.41
C ALA A 476 -34.49 10.64 -34.60
N GLN A 477 -33.93 11.28 -35.65
CA GLN A 477 -34.68 11.60 -36.87
C GLN A 477 -35.17 10.34 -37.61
N ASN A 478 -34.37 9.27 -37.59
CA ASN A 478 -34.76 7.99 -38.20
C ASN A 478 -35.89 7.30 -37.42
N LEU A 479 -35.96 7.46 -36.10
CA LEU A 479 -37.03 6.91 -35.27
C LEU A 479 -38.36 7.65 -35.46
N ASP A 480 -38.35 8.99 -35.58
CA ASP A 480 -39.56 9.78 -35.85
C ASP A 480 -40.13 9.54 -37.25
N GLY A 481 -39.30 9.12 -38.21
CA GLY A 481 -39.71 8.75 -39.56
C GLY A 481 -40.38 7.37 -39.67
N ALA A 482 -40.27 6.52 -38.64
CA ALA A 482 -40.92 5.22 -38.60
C ALA A 482 -42.41 5.40 -38.22
N ARG A 483 -43.30 5.44 -39.23
CA ARG A 483 -44.75 5.49 -39.00
C ARG A 483 -45.18 4.34 -38.08
N PRO A 484 -46.08 4.58 -37.11
CA PRO A 484 -46.64 3.49 -36.32
C PRO A 484 -47.37 2.54 -37.28
N TYR A 485 -46.97 1.27 -37.27
CA TYR A 485 -47.67 0.20 -37.99
C TYR A 485 -48.94 -0.22 -37.26
#